data_AF-A0AAU3LDU6-F1
#
_entry.id   AF-A0AAU3LDU6-F1
#
_cell.length_a   1.000
_cell.length_b   1.000
_cell.length_c   1.000
_cell.angle_alpha   90.00
_cell.angle_beta   90.00
_cell.angle_gamma   90.00
#
_symmetry.space_group_name_H-M   'P 1'
#
loop_
_entity.id
_entity.type
_entity.pdbx_description
1 polymer ?
#
loop_
_entity_poly.entity_id
_entity_poly.type
_entity_poly.pdbx_seq_one_letter_code
_entity_poly.pdbx_strand_id
1 'polypeptide(L)'
;MTLDPIGLGYWATDEREAAEEAATAFVNALRRLHVDLDDVVIVEPCDACKRTTYMLTLGSISVDEAAQYATQLGSCTPPAGP
;
A
#
# COMPACT_ATOMS: atom_id res chain seq x y z
N MET A 1 -23.26 5.46 -34.63
CA MET A 1 -22.10 5.67 -33.74
C MET A 1 -21.65 4.30 -33.28
N THR A 2 -20.51 3.84 -33.77
CA THR A 2 -19.88 2.60 -33.30
C THR A 2 -18.79 2.99 -32.32
N LEU A 3 -18.84 2.41 -31.12
CA LEU A 3 -17.79 2.58 -30.11
C LEU A 3 -16.57 1.76 -30.57
N ASP A 4 -15.40 2.38 -30.60
CA ASP A 4 -14.16 1.73 -30.98
C ASP A 4 -13.78 0.61 -30.00
N PRO A 5 -13.10 -0.45 -30.48
CA PRO A 5 -12.67 -1.54 -29.65
C PRO A 5 -11.59 -1.12 -28.66
N ILE A 6 -11.72 -1.68 -27.48
CA ILE A 6 -10.88 -1.43 -26.32
C ILE A 6 -9.49 -2.07 -26.53
N GLY A 7 -8.42 -1.26 -26.41
CA GLY A 7 -7.03 -1.72 -26.58
C GLY A 7 -6.44 -2.43 -25.36
N LEU A 8 -5.28 -3.09 -25.53
CA LEU A 8 -4.58 -3.84 -24.47
C LEU A 8 -4.23 -2.99 -23.23
N GLY A 9 -4.03 -1.68 -23.40
CA GLY A 9 -3.81 -0.74 -22.29
C GLY A 9 -5.07 -0.36 -21.51
N TYR A 10 -6.24 -0.87 -21.87
CA TYR A 10 -7.48 -0.52 -21.17
C TYR A 10 -7.57 -1.08 -19.75
N TRP A 11 -6.89 -2.19 -19.49
CA TRP A 11 -6.91 -2.83 -18.18
C TRP A 11 -5.71 -2.50 -17.30
N ALA A 12 -4.67 -1.84 -17.85
CA ALA A 12 -3.43 -1.41 -17.17
C ALA A 12 -3.02 -2.33 -16.00
N THR A 13 -3.04 -3.64 -16.23
CA THR A 13 -3.01 -4.66 -15.17
C THR A 13 -1.65 -4.77 -14.50
N ASP A 14 -0.59 -4.53 -15.26
CA ASP A 14 0.78 -4.83 -14.81
C ASP A 14 1.23 -3.89 -13.67
N GLU A 15 0.83 -2.62 -13.70
CA GLU A 15 1.16 -1.66 -12.64
C GLU A 15 0.30 -1.89 -11.39
N ARG A 16 -0.96 -2.26 -11.58
CA ARG A 16 -1.88 -2.58 -10.48
C ARG A 16 -1.45 -3.86 -9.75
N GLU A 17 -1.10 -4.91 -10.49
CA GLU A 17 -0.62 -6.18 -9.94
C GLU A 17 0.67 -5.96 -9.14
N ALA A 18 1.62 -5.18 -9.66
CA ALA A 18 2.83 -4.81 -8.92
C ALA A 18 2.53 -4.04 -7.63
N ALA A 19 1.53 -3.15 -7.63
CA ALA A 19 1.10 -2.44 -6.44
C ALA A 19 0.46 -3.40 -5.40
N GLU A 20 -0.34 -4.36 -5.85
CA GLU A 20 -0.98 -5.38 -5.00
C GLU A 20 0.07 -6.31 -4.36
N GLU A 21 1.08 -6.75 -5.11
CA GLU A 21 2.19 -7.55 -4.58
C GLU A 21 2.98 -6.78 -3.51
N ALA A 22 3.36 -5.54 -3.80
CA ALA A 22 4.10 -4.69 -2.86
C ALA A 22 3.30 -4.40 -1.58
N ALA A 23 2.01 -4.08 -1.73
CA ALA A 23 1.09 -3.88 -0.61
C ALA A 23 0.97 -5.13 0.27
N THR A 24 0.82 -6.30 -0.35
CA THR A 24 0.71 -7.58 0.34
C THR A 24 1.98 -7.89 1.12
N ALA A 25 3.16 -7.70 0.52
CA ALA A 25 4.43 -7.89 1.20
C ALA A 25 4.58 -6.96 2.41
N PHE A 26 4.19 -5.69 2.26
CA PHE A 26 4.22 -4.69 3.31
C PHE A 26 3.29 -5.01 4.48
N VAL A 27 2.01 -5.29 4.22
CA VAL A 27 1.03 -5.63 5.26
C VAL A 27 1.44 -6.90 6.00
N ASN A 28 1.93 -7.92 5.28
CA ASN A 28 2.44 -9.13 5.93
C ASN A 28 3.68 -8.86 6.79
N ALA A 29 4.55 -7.92 6.40
CA ALA A 29 5.67 -7.51 7.24
C ALA A 29 5.18 -6.84 8.52
N LEU A 30 4.21 -5.92 8.45
CA LEU A 30 3.60 -5.28 9.62
C LEU A 30 2.95 -6.30 10.56
N ARG A 31 2.21 -7.27 10.01
CA ARG A 31 1.54 -8.31 10.81
C ARG A 31 2.51 -9.20 11.56
N ARG A 32 3.69 -9.50 11.00
CA ARG A 32 4.77 -10.21 11.72
C ARG A 32 5.29 -9.42 12.92
N LEU A 33 5.12 -8.11 12.90
CA LEU A 33 5.46 -7.19 13.99
C LEU A 33 4.29 -6.97 14.96
N HIS A 34 3.18 -7.68 14.79
CA HIS A 34 1.92 -7.51 15.54
C HIS A 34 1.28 -6.12 15.35
N VAL A 35 1.62 -5.44 14.26
CA VAL A 35 0.95 -4.22 13.80
C VAL A 35 -0.11 -4.63 12.78
N ASP A 36 -1.39 -4.38 13.09
CA ASP A 36 -2.51 -4.61 12.17
C ASP A 36 -3.17 -3.27 11.88
N LEU A 37 -3.09 -2.83 10.63
CA LEU A 37 -3.68 -1.57 10.19
C LEU A 37 -5.01 -1.89 9.53
N ASP A 38 -6.08 -1.28 10.03
CA ASP A 38 -7.37 -1.29 9.35
C ASP A 38 -7.33 -0.42 8.09
N ASP A 39 -8.26 -0.67 7.15
CA ASP A 39 -8.48 0.16 5.97
C ASP A 39 -7.22 0.49 5.13
N VAL A 40 -6.33 -0.50 4.94
CA VAL A 40 -5.23 -0.38 3.98
C VAL A 40 -5.80 -0.40 2.56
N VAL A 41 -5.60 0.68 1.81
CA VAL A 41 -6.17 0.86 0.46
C VAL A 41 -5.07 1.21 -0.54
N ILE A 42 -5.09 0.52 -1.67
CA ILE A 42 -4.33 0.90 -2.86
C ILE A 42 -5.12 1.98 -3.59
N VAL A 43 -4.49 3.14 -3.77
CA VAL A 43 -5.04 4.29 -4.47
C VAL A 43 -4.43 4.32 -5.87
N GLU A 44 -5.29 4.31 -6.88
CA GLU A 44 -4.89 4.38 -8.29
C GLU A 44 -4.29 5.76 -8.62
N PRO A 45 -3.36 5.82 -9.60
CA PRO A 45 -2.94 7.10 -10.15
C PRO A 45 -4.15 7.87 -10.67
N CYS A 46 -4.11 9.19 -10.50
CA CYS A 46 -5.14 10.10 -10.97
C CYS A 46 -4.48 11.25 -11.73
N ASP A 47 -4.64 11.23 -13.05
CA ASP A 47 -4.13 12.26 -13.96
C ASP A 47 -4.73 13.64 -13.68
N ALA A 48 -6.00 13.69 -13.26
CA ALA A 48 -6.68 14.94 -12.89
C ALA A 48 -6.20 15.49 -11.52
N CYS A 49 -5.67 14.64 -10.65
CA CYS A 49 -5.39 14.95 -9.25
C CYS A 49 -3.89 15.14 -8.96
N LYS A 50 -3.02 15.09 -9.97
CA LYS A 50 -1.54 15.08 -9.87
C LYS A 50 -0.93 13.84 -9.19
N ARG A 51 -1.68 12.76 -8.99
CA ARG A 51 -1.10 11.49 -8.50
C ARG A 51 -0.64 10.68 -9.70
N THR A 52 0.65 10.65 -9.93
CA THR A 52 1.23 9.97 -11.10
C THR A 52 1.57 8.51 -10.84
N THR A 53 1.39 8.01 -9.62
CA THR A 53 1.75 6.64 -9.23
C THR A 53 0.68 6.03 -8.32
N TYR A 54 0.65 4.70 -8.25
CA TYR A 54 -0.07 3.98 -7.21
C TYR A 54 0.46 4.39 -5.83
N MET A 55 -0.46 4.55 -4.88
CA MET A 55 -0.13 4.90 -3.50
C MET A 55 -0.81 3.93 -2.54
N LEU A 56 -0.22 3.76 -1.36
CA LEU A 56 -0.86 3.08 -0.24
C LEU A 56 -1.35 4.11 0.77
N THR A 57 -2.63 4.03 1.12
CA THR A 57 -3.17 4.71 2.29
C THR A 57 -3.22 3.71 3.44
N LEU A 58 -2.60 4.07 4.55
CA LEU A 58 -2.42 3.21 5.72
C LEU A 58 -3.46 3.55 6.78
N GLY A 59 -4.73 3.32 6.47
CA GLY A 59 -5.84 3.45 7.40
C GLY A 59 -5.84 4.73 8.25
N SER A 60 -6.45 4.60 9.42
CA SER A 60 -6.28 5.55 10.51
C SER A 60 -6.09 4.74 11.79
N ILE A 61 -5.12 5.14 12.60
CA ILE A 61 -4.86 4.51 13.89
C ILE A 61 -5.12 5.54 14.99
N SER A 62 -5.62 5.07 16.14
CA SER A 62 -5.74 5.91 17.32
C SER A 62 -4.37 6.29 17.88
N VAL A 63 -4.34 7.33 18.72
CA VAL A 63 -3.10 7.76 19.39
C VAL A 63 -2.54 6.65 20.30
N ASP A 64 -3.42 5.89 20.96
CA ASP A 64 -3.04 4.75 21.79
C ASP A 64 -2.43 3.61 20.97
N GLU A 65 -3.03 3.27 19.83
CA GLU A 65 -2.47 2.28 18.89
C GLU A 65 -1.12 2.75 18.34
N ALA A 66 -0.99 4.03 17.98
CA ALA A 66 0.27 4.60 17.54
C ALA A 66 1.38 4.45 18.58
N ALA A 67 1.09 4.67 19.87
CA ALA A 67 2.05 4.47 20.95
C ALA A 67 2.43 2.99 21.13
N GLN A 68 1.47 2.08 21.02
CA GLN A 68 1.70 0.64 21.09
C GLN A 68 2.58 0.16 19.92
N TYR A 69 2.24 0.55 18.69
CA TYR A 69 3.01 0.19 17.50
C TYR A 69 4.41 0.79 17.52
N ALA A 70 4.59 2.02 17.99
CA ALA A 70 5.92 2.63 18.14
C ALA A 70 6.81 1.81 19.09
N THR A 71 6.25 1.29 20.17
CA THR A 71 6.97 0.41 21.12
C THR A 71 7.35 -0.92 20.45
N GLN A 72 6.41 -1.54 19.73
CA GLN A 72 6.65 -2.80 19.01
C GLN A 72 7.74 -2.63 17.94
N LEU A 73 7.65 -1.58 17.12
CA LEU A 73 8.62 -1.27 16.07
C LEU A 73 10.01 -0.97 16.65
N GLY A 74 10.09 -0.24 17.76
CA GLY A 74 11.37 0.05 18.45
C GLY A 74 12.03 -1.20 19.06
N SER A 75 11.26 -2.25 19.33
CA SER A 75 11.80 -3.54 19.80
C SER A 75 12.36 -4.41 18.67
N CYS A 76 12.02 -4.11 17.42
CA CYS A 76 12.67 -4.69 16.25
C CYS A 76 13.97 -3.96 15.98
N THR A 77 15.07 -4.51 16.49
CA THR A 77 16.41 -4.09 16.08
C THR A 77 16.50 -4.15 14.55
N PRO A 78 16.84 -3.05 13.85
CA PRO A 78 17.07 -3.13 12.41
C PRO A 78 18.16 -4.16 12.15
N PRO A 79 18.10 -4.96 11.06
CA PRO A 79 19.23 -5.79 10.70
C PRO A 79 20.44 -4.86 10.58
N ALA A 80 21.51 -5.17 11.31
CA ALA A 80 22.78 -4.49 11.17
C ALA A 80 23.19 -4.64 9.69
N GLY A 81 22.98 -3.58 8.92
CA GLY A 81 23.39 -3.53 7.52
C GLY A 81 24.92 -3.51 7.43
N PRO A 82 25.50 -3.96 6.31
CA PRO A 82 26.91 -3.76 6.02
C PRO A 82 27.28 -2.28 5.87
#